data_AF-A0A962V7G7-F1
#
_entry.id   AF-A0A962V7G7-F1
#
_cell.length_a   1.000
_cell.length_b   1.000
_cell.length_c   1.000
_cell.angle_alpha   90.00
_cell.angle_beta   90.00
_cell.angle_gamma   90.00
#
_symmetry.space_group_name_H-M   'P 1'
#
loop_
_entity.id
_entity.type
_entity.pdbx_description
1 polymer ?
#
loop_
_entity_poly.entity_id
_entity_poly.type
_entity_poly.pdbx_seq_one_letter_code
_entity_poly.pdbx_strand_id
1 'polypeptide(L)'
;MQLSDFKDYKTALDKLHQLQAREKALEAQYLGVQSQLVEARSSNPREQLIDQLIENPEQALAPSAVQALQANHEHIGRELNLVRQAIRQQHSNLRSAEARASKQACDQVRKDYGALVKQAMQQAAELAMTCEQARALTEELKQGGLSAATLPVVDLLRMTGELGNRYSTLRLLMDEAQHAGFITSEDKASMLSRAVKAGYVAANQITEVGT
;
A
#
# COMPACT_ATOMS: atom_id res chain seq x y z
N MET A 1 -2.96 0.40 -9.69
CA MET A 1 -2.47 -0.77 -8.94
C MET A 1 -3.27 -0.88 -7.67
N GLN A 2 -3.98 -2.00 -7.50
CA GLN A 2 -4.83 -2.30 -6.34
C GLN A 2 -4.13 -3.36 -5.47
N LEU A 3 -4.47 -3.44 -4.18
CA LEU A 3 -3.89 -4.45 -3.28
C LEU A 3 -4.18 -5.89 -3.73
N SER A 4 -5.29 -6.11 -4.42
CA SER A 4 -5.68 -7.38 -5.04
C SER A 4 -4.75 -7.87 -6.14
N ASP A 5 -3.92 -6.98 -6.70
CA ASP A 5 -2.95 -7.32 -7.75
C ASP A 5 -1.75 -8.09 -7.16
N PHE A 6 -1.54 -8.02 -5.83
CA PHE A 6 -0.46 -8.70 -5.15
C PHE A 6 -0.88 -10.12 -4.73
N LYS A 7 -0.19 -11.13 -5.29
CA LYS A 7 -0.49 -12.56 -5.09
C LYS A 7 -0.61 -12.96 -3.62
N ASP A 8 0.28 -12.47 -2.76
CA ASP A 8 0.30 -12.81 -1.33
C ASP A 8 -0.93 -12.25 -0.60
N TYR A 9 -1.31 -11.01 -0.90
CA TYR A 9 -2.50 -10.37 -0.35
C TYR A 9 -3.77 -11.09 -0.80
N LYS A 10 -3.89 -11.37 -2.11
CA LYS A 10 -5.02 -12.10 -2.67
C LYS A 10 -5.18 -13.49 -2.04
N THR A 11 -4.08 -14.25 -1.95
CA THR A 11 -4.09 -15.58 -1.33
C THR A 11 -4.49 -15.52 0.14
N ALA A 12 -4.05 -14.50 0.89
CA ALA A 12 -4.44 -14.32 2.28
C ALA A 12 -5.92 -13.94 2.44
N LEU A 13 -6.45 -13.12 1.53
CA LEU A 13 -7.85 -12.71 1.49
C LEU A 13 -8.78 -13.87 1.11
N ASP A 14 -8.41 -14.66 0.10
CA ASP A 14 -9.15 -15.86 -0.30
C ASP A 14 -9.25 -16.86 0.85
N LYS A 15 -8.14 -17.11 1.57
CA LYS A 15 -8.13 -17.96 2.76
C LYS A 15 -9.03 -17.43 3.87
N LEU A 16 -9.07 -16.10 4.08
CA LEU A 16 -9.96 -15.50 5.07
C LEU A 16 -11.43 -15.75 4.71
N HIS A 17 -11.80 -15.57 3.43
CA HIS A 17 -13.16 -15.85 2.96
C HIS A 17 -13.53 -17.33 3.10
N GLN A 18 -12.61 -18.25 2.80
CA GLN A 18 -12.83 -19.68 3.01
C GLN A 18 -13.08 -20.01 4.49
N LEU A 19 -12.30 -19.44 5.40
CA LEU A 19 -12.49 -19.65 6.84
C LEU A 19 -13.83 -19.07 7.33
N GLN A 20 -14.22 -17.88 6.87
CA GLN A 20 -15.51 -17.27 7.21
C GLN A 20 -16.71 -18.08 6.67
N ALA A 21 -16.59 -18.62 5.45
CA ALA A 21 -17.61 -19.51 4.90
C ALA A 21 -17.74 -20.80 5.73
N ARG A 22 -16.59 -21.36 6.17
CA ARG A 22 -16.56 -22.52 7.05
C ARG A 22 -17.15 -22.23 8.43
N GLU A 23 -16.87 -21.07 9.02
CA GLU A 23 -17.47 -20.64 10.29
C GLU A 23 -19.00 -20.60 10.19
N LYS A 24 -19.53 -19.93 9.16
CA LYS A 24 -20.99 -19.85 8.94
C LYS A 24 -21.63 -21.23 8.76
N ALA A 25 -20.97 -22.13 8.04
CA ALA A 25 -21.45 -23.50 7.86
C ALA A 25 -21.49 -24.28 9.19
N LEU A 26 -20.44 -24.15 10.01
CA LEU A 26 -20.38 -24.78 11.35
C LEU A 26 -21.40 -24.16 12.31
N GLU A 27 -21.64 -22.85 12.26
CA GLU A 27 -22.69 -22.18 13.06
C GLU A 27 -24.08 -22.73 12.72
N ALA A 28 -24.39 -22.91 11.43
CA ALA A 28 -25.65 -23.51 11.01
C ALA A 28 -25.79 -24.96 11.50
N GLN A 29 -24.72 -25.76 11.42
CA GLN A 29 -24.70 -27.13 11.95
C GLN A 29 -24.87 -27.16 13.47
N TYR A 30 -24.20 -26.26 14.19
CA TYR A 30 -24.28 -26.16 15.64
C TYR A 30 -25.72 -25.85 16.10
N LEU A 31 -26.36 -24.86 15.47
CA LEU A 31 -27.77 -24.52 15.75
C LEU A 31 -28.71 -25.67 15.40
N GLY A 32 -28.45 -26.38 14.29
CA GLY A 32 -29.21 -27.58 13.90
C GLY A 32 -29.14 -28.67 14.97
N VAL A 33 -27.94 -29.04 15.42
CA VAL A 33 -27.77 -30.06 16.47
C VAL A 33 -28.34 -29.58 17.81
N GLN A 34 -28.24 -28.29 18.13
CA GLN A 34 -28.82 -27.71 19.34
C GLN A 34 -30.36 -27.84 19.32
N SER A 35 -31.01 -27.58 18.18
CA SER A 35 -32.46 -27.76 18.04
C SER A 35 -32.87 -29.23 18.23
N GLN A 36 -32.14 -30.17 17.63
CA GLN A 36 -32.36 -31.61 17.80
C GLN A 36 -32.18 -32.06 19.26
N LEU A 37 -31.21 -31.48 19.99
CA LEU A 37 -31.02 -31.74 21.40
C LEU A 37 -32.19 -31.23 22.27
N VAL A 38 -32.74 -30.07 21.94
CA VAL A 38 -33.91 -29.53 22.64
C VAL A 38 -35.13 -30.40 22.38
N GLU A 39 -35.37 -30.77 21.12
CA GLU A 39 -36.46 -31.67 20.73
C GLU A 39 -36.34 -33.02 21.44
N ALA A 40 -35.18 -33.68 21.35
CA ALA A 40 -34.93 -34.98 21.98
C ALA A 40 -35.01 -34.95 23.52
N ARG A 41 -34.77 -33.79 24.15
CA ARG A 41 -34.99 -33.58 25.59
C ARG A 41 -36.47 -33.37 25.92
N SER A 42 -37.22 -32.72 25.05
CA SER A 42 -38.66 -32.48 25.23
C SER A 42 -39.52 -33.71 24.90
N SER A 43 -39.07 -34.58 23.99
CA SER A 43 -39.79 -35.76 23.52
C SER A 43 -39.47 -37.03 24.31
N ASN A 44 -38.58 -36.97 25.31
CA ASN A 44 -38.29 -38.08 26.20
C ASN A 44 -39.21 -37.99 27.43
N PRO A 45 -40.30 -38.77 27.53
CA PRO A 45 -40.95 -38.98 28.81
C PRO A 45 -39.99 -39.84 29.63
N ARG A 46 -39.45 -39.26 30.69
CA ARG A 46 -38.62 -39.93 31.69
C ARG A 46 -39.24 -41.26 32.18
N GLU A 47 -40.55 -41.42 32.03
CA GLU A 47 -41.35 -42.62 32.32
C GLU A 47 -41.14 -43.78 31.32
N GLN A 48 -41.05 -43.55 30.00
CA GLN A 48 -40.89 -44.66 29.02
C GLN A 48 -39.50 -45.30 29.05
N LEU A 49 -38.47 -44.52 29.44
CA LEU A 49 -37.12 -45.05 29.63
C LEU A 49 -37.01 -45.93 30.88
N ILE A 50 -37.81 -45.66 31.91
CA ILE A 50 -37.86 -46.49 33.12
C ILE A 50 -38.51 -47.84 32.78
N ASP A 51 -39.61 -47.84 32.03
CA ASP A 51 -40.29 -49.07 31.60
C ASP A 51 -39.41 -49.93 30.66
N GLN A 52 -38.68 -49.31 29.72
CA GLN A 52 -37.77 -50.03 28.82
C GLN A 52 -36.50 -50.56 29.52
N LEU A 53 -35.99 -49.86 30.55
CA LEU A 53 -34.86 -50.33 31.35
C LEU A 53 -35.23 -51.51 32.26
N ILE A 54 -36.51 -51.62 32.65
CA ILE A 54 -37.04 -52.78 33.37
C ILE A 54 -37.18 -53.99 32.43
N GLU A 55 -37.58 -53.78 31.17
CA GLU A 55 -37.80 -54.87 30.21
C GLU A 55 -36.52 -55.37 29.51
N ASN A 56 -35.52 -54.53 29.24
CA ASN A 56 -34.30 -54.91 28.52
C ASN A 56 -33.02 -54.21 29.06
N PRO A 57 -32.36 -54.75 30.09
CA PRO A 57 -31.20 -54.13 30.73
C PRO A 57 -29.93 -54.11 29.84
N GLU A 58 -29.84 -54.97 28.82
CA GLU A 58 -28.67 -55.03 27.92
C GLU A 58 -28.63 -53.87 26.89
N GLN A 59 -29.77 -53.25 26.58
CA GLN A 59 -29.83 -52.05 25.73
C GLN A 59 -29.33 -50.77 26.45
N ALA A 60 -29.11 -50.83 27.76
CA ALA A 60 -28.61 -49.70 28.56
C ALA A 60 -27.14 -49.31 28.27
N LEU A 61 -26.39 -50.17 27.57
CA LEU A 61 -24.96 -49.99 27.28
C LEU A 61 -24.69 -49.24 25.96
N ALA A 62 -25.68 -49.09 25.08
CA ALA A 62 -25.55 -48.27 23.88
C ALA A 62 -25.71 -46.79 24.26
N PRO A 63 -24.83 -45.88 23.77
CA PRO A 63 -25.02 -44.45 24.01
C PRO A 63 -26.39 -44.06 23.47
N SER A 64 -27.24 -43.53 24.35
CA SER A 64 -28.57 -43.08 23.93
C SER A 64 -28.42 -42.06 22.80
N ALA A 65 -29.39 -42.00 21.88
CA ALA A 65 -29.34 -41.05 20.76
C ALA A 65 -29.06 -39.60 21.22
N VAL A 66 -29.47 -39.26 22.44
CA VAL A 66 -29.17 -37.98 23.11
C VAL A 66 -27.68 -37.81 23.43
N GLN A 67 -26.99 -38.85 23.92
CA GLN A 67 -25.54 -38.80 24.18
C GLN A 67 -24.74 -38.65 22.88
N ALA A 68 -25.15 -39.33 21.80
CA ALA A 68 -24.53 -39.16 20.48
C ALA A 68 -24.68 -37.72 19.95
N LEU A 69 -25.86 -37.11 20.10
CA LEU A 69 -26.10 -35.71 19.74
C LEU A 69 -25.30 -34.74 20.62
N GLN A 70 -25.13 -35.02 21.91
CA GLN A 70 -24.30 -34.21 22.82
C GLN A 70 -22.82 -34.25 22.41
N ALA A 71 -22.29 -35.44 22.13
CA ALA A 71 -20.91 -35.59 21.66
C ALA A 71 -20.69 -34.86 20.33
N ASN A 72 -21.65 -34.91 19.41
CA ASN A 72 -21.60 -34.18 18.15
C ASN A 72 -21.64 -32.65 18.36
N HIS A 73 -22.52 -32.17 19.24
CA HIS A 73 -22.61 -30.75 19.61
C HIS A 73 -21.28 -30.22 20.20
N GLU A 74 -20.64 -30.98 21.09
CA GLU A 74 -19.34 -30.64 21.66
C GLU A 74 -18.22 -30.69 20.62
N HIS A 75 -18.26 -31.65 19.69
CA HIS A 75 -17.31 -31.73 18.59
C HIS A 75 -17.40 -30.49 17.68
N ILE A 76 -18.60 -30.16 17.20
CA ILE A 76 -18.83 -28.98 16.36
C ILE A 76 -18.43 -27.70 17.11
N GLY A 77 -18.78 -27.59 18.40
CA GLY A 77 -18.38 -26.44 19.22
C GLY A 77 -16.86 -26.26 19.33
N ARG A 78 -16.10 -27.36 19.45
CA ARG A 78 -14.63 -27.32 19.44
C ARG A 78 -14.08 -26.90 18.07
N GLU A 79 -14.61 -27.46 16.99
CA GLU A 79 -14.19 -27.06 15.63
C GLU A 79 -14.46 -25.58 15.35
N LEU A 80 -15.62 -25.07 15.79
CA LEU A 80 -16.00 -23.67 15.61
C LEU A 80 -15.04 -22.73 16.35
N ASN A 81 -14.64 -23.08 17.57
CA ASN A 81 -13.62 -22.33 18.31
C ASN A 81 -12.25 -22.32 17.59
N LEU A 82 -11.84 -23.47 17.03
CA LEU A 82 -10.60 -23.55 16.25
C LEU A 82 -10.65 -22.69 14.98
N VAL A 83 -11.77 -22.71 14.25
CA VAL A 83 -11.96 -21.88 13.06
C VAL A 83 -11.93 -20.39 13.42
N ARG A 84 -12.56 -19.99 14.52
CA ARG A 84 -12.50 -18.60 15.02
C ARG A 84 -11.08 -18.17 15.37
N GLN A 85 -10.29 -19.04 16.00
CA GLN A 85 -8.88 -18.75 16.26
C GLN A 85 -8.08 -18.63 14.96
N ALA A 86 -8.31 -19.52 14.00
CA ALA A 86 -7.68 -19.45 12.68
C ALA A 86 -8.03 -18.15 11.94
N ILE A 87 -9.27 -17.67 12.02
CA ILE A 87 -9.70 -16.38 11.45
C ILE A 87 -8.92 -15.21 12.08
N ARG A 88 -8.78 -15.19 13.41
CA ARG A 88 -8.00 -14.15 14.11
C ARG A 88 -6.53 -14.14 13.65
N GLN A 89 -5.93 -15.32 13.56
CA GLN A 89 -4.56 -15.46 13.05
C GLN A 89 -4.46 -15.01 11.59
N GLN A 90 -5.45 -15.35 10.77
CA GLN A 90 -5.49 -14.99 9.36
C GLN A 90 -5.63 -13.47 9.13
N HIS A 91 -6.36 -12.76 10.00
CA HIS A 91 -6.37 -11.29 9.98
C HIS A 91 -4.98 -10.69 10.23
N SER A 92 -4.19 -11.29 11.13
CA SER A 92 -2.80 -10.88 11.35
C SER A 92 -1.96 -11.08 10.08
N ASN A 93 -2.08 -12.27 9.46
CA ASN A 93 -1.40 -12.58 8.19
C ASN A 93 -1.78 -11.62 7.07
N LEU A 94 -3.05 -11.22 7.00
CA LEU A 94 -3.55 -10.28 5.99
C LEU A 94 -2.95 -8.89 6.18
N ARG A 95 -2.85 -8.39 7.42
CA ARG A 95 -2.15 -7.12 7.72
C ARG A 95 -0.67 -7.17 7.32
N SER A 96 0.00 -8.30 7.59
CA SER A 96 1.40 -8.47 7.16
C SER A 96 1.56 -8.57 5.64
N ALA A 97 0.58 -9.14 4.93
CA ALA A 97 0.58 -9.17 3.47
C ALA A 97 0.31 -7.78 2.87
N GLU A 98 -0.62 -7.03 3.46
CA GLU A 98 -0.94 -5.64 3.08
C GLU A 98 0.28 -4.72 3.24
N ALA A 99 0.99 -4.80 4.37
CA ALA A 99 2.20 -4.01 4.58
C ALA A 99 3.29 -4.31 3.52
N ARG A 100 3.45 -5.57 3.13
CA ARG A 100 4.40 -5.97 2.09
C ARG A 100 3.97 -5.48 0.70
N ALA A 101 2.69 -5.64 0.36
CA ALA A 101 2.12 -5.14 -0.89
C ALA A 101 2.25 -3.61 -1.01
N SER A 102 1.94 -2.89 0.06
CA SER A 102 2.09 -1.42 0.13
C SER A 102 3.55 -0.99 -0.06
N LYS A 103 4.51 -1.67 0.57
CA LYS A 103 5.93 -1.39 0.35
C LYS A 103 6.34 -1.60 -1.10
N GLN A 104 5.97 -2.75 -1.69
CA GLN A 104 6.25 -3.04 -3.10
C GLN A 104 5.60 -2.00 -4.02
N ALA A 105 4.40 -1.53 -3.67
CA ALA A 105 3.71 -0.49 -4.42
C ALA A 105 4.49 0.83 -4.43
N CYS A 106 4.92 1.27 -3.25
CA CYS A 106 5.73 2.48 -3.09
C CYS A 106 7.08 2.37 -3.81
N ASP A 107 7.74 1.22 -3.73
CA ASP A 107 9.02 0.99 -4.39
C ASP A 107 8.89 1.07 -5.92
N GLN A 108 7.79 0.57 -6.49
CA GLN A 108 7.54 0.65 -7.92
C GLN A 108 7.24 2.10 -8.36
N VAL A 109 6.32 2.78 -7.67
CA VAL A 109 5.98 4.19 -7.95
C VAL A 109 7.20 5.09 -7.80
N ARG A 110 8.06 4.84 -6.80
CA ARG A 110 9.30 5.61 -6.59
C ARG A 110 10.24 5.51 -7.78
N LYS A 111 10.37 4.34 -8.41
CA LYS A 111 11.22 4.17 -9.61
C LYS A 111 10.66 4.96 -10.79
N ASP A 112 9.37 4.83 -11.05
CA ASP A 112 8.72 5.46 -12.20
C ASP A 112 8.72 7.00 -12.04
N TYR A 113 8.42 7.49 -10.84
CA TYR A 113 8.47 8.92 -10.52
C TYR A 113 9.91 9.47 -10.55
N GLY A 114 10.88 8.71 -10.06
CA GLY A 114 12.30 9.08 -10.14
C GLY A 114 12.80 9.22 -11.59
N ALA A 115 12.35 8.35 -12.50
CA ALA A 115 12.63 8.49 -13.93
C ALA A 115 11.99 9.74 -14.53
N LEU A 116 10.72 10.00 -14.19
CA LEU A 116 9.99 11.17 -14.67
C LEU A 116 10.61 12.49 -14.18
N VAL A 117 11.02 12.56 -12.91
CA VAL A 117 11.74 13.73 -12.36
C VAL A 117 13.07 13.95 -13.10
N LYS A 118 13.83 12.89 -13.36
CA LYS A 118 15.09 13.00 -14.13
C LYS A 118 14.83 13.53 -15.54
N GLN A 119 13.80 13.02 -16.21
CA GLN A 119 13.42 13.47 -17.55
C GLN A 119 12.97 14.94 -17.55
N ALA A 120 12.13 15.35 -16.60
CA ALA A 120 11.70 16.73 -16.44
C ALA A 120 12.88 17.68 -16.19
N MET A 121 13.86 17.26 -15.38
CA MET A 121 15.08 18.02 -15.11
C MET A 121 15.99 18.12 -16.33
N GLN A 122 16.10 17.05 -17.15
CA GLN A 122 16.83 17.10 -18.42
C GLN A 122 16.18 18.09 -19.40
N GLN A 123 14.86 18.04 -19.55
CA GLN A 123 14.12 18.98 -20.38
C GLN A 123 14.27 20.43 -19.90
N ALA A 124 14.24 20.66 -18.58
CA ALA A 124 14.49 21.98 -18.01
C ALA A 124 15.91 22.49 -18.31
N ALA A 125 16.93 21.61 -18.24
CA ALA A 125 18.30 21.95 -18.58
C ALA A 125 18.48 22.26 -20.07
N GLU A 126 17.86 21.49 -20.96
CA GLU A 126 17.83 21.75 -22.40
C GLU A 126 17.16 23.09 -22.71
N LEU A 127 16.02 23.37 -22.07
CA LEU A 127 15.33 24.65 -22.24
C LEU A 127 16.19 25.82 -21.76
N ALA A 128 16.90 25.68 -20.63
CA ALA A 128 17.85 26.69 -20.17
C ALA A 128 18.97 26.95 -21.20
N MET A 129 19.54 25.91 -21.80
CA MET A 129 20.54 26.03 -22.88
C MET A 129 19.98 26.77 -24.11
N THR A 130 18.74 26.47 -24.53
CA THR A 130 18.11 27.19 -25.65
C THR A 130 17.87 28.67 -25.32
N CYS A 131 17.53 29.01 -24.08
CA CYS A 131 17.39 30.39 -23.63
C CYS A 131 18.72 31.13 -23.67
N GLU A 132 19.84 30.48 -23.35
CA GLU A 132 21.18 31.06 -23.44
C GLU A 132 21.61 31.30 -24.89
N GLN A 133 21.37 30.34 -25.78
CA GLN A 133 21.59 30.52 -27.21
C GLN A 133 20.77 31.69 -27.76
N ALA A 134 19.49 31.80 -27.35
CA ALA A 134 18.64 32.93 -27.71
C ALA A 134 19.18 34.26 -27.15
N ARG A 135 19.68 34.29 -25.90
CA ARG A 135 20.31 35.49 -25.31
C ARG A 135 21.59 35.89 -26.04
N ALA A 136 22.47 34.94 -26.34
CA ALA A 136 23.70 35.18 -27.10
C ALA A 136 23.39 35.75 -28.49
N LEU A 137 22.41 35.18 -29.18
CA LEU A 137 21.94 35.67 -30.47
C LEU A 137 21.32 37.08 -30.35
N THR A 138 20.59 37.36 -29.26
CA THR A 138 20.10 38.72 -28.98
C THR A 138 21.23 39.71 -28.76
N GLU A 139 22.30 39.33 -28.06
CA GLU A 139 23.48 40.18 -27.86
C GLU A 139 24.26 40.40 -29.17
N GLU A 140 24.40 39.37 -30.01
CA GLU A 140 24.98 39.52 -31.37
C GLU A 140 24.14 40.46 -32.24
N LEU A 141 22.81 40.35 -32.19
CA LEU A 141 21.90 41.26 -32.90
C LEU A 141 22.06 42.71 -32.41
N LYS A 142 22.16 42.93 -31.09
CA LYS A 142 22.44 44.26 -30.52
C LYS A 142 23.80 44.81 -30.97
N GLN A 143 24.84 43.98 -30.98
CA GLN A 143 26.17 44.37 -31.47
C GLN A 143 26.14 44.69 -32.98
N GLY A 144 25.28 44.01 -33.74
CA GLY A 144 24.98 44.31 -35.14
C GLY A 144 24.06 45.53 -35.36
N GLY A 145 23.66 46.23 -34.31
CA GLY A 145 22.82 47.45 -34.39
C GLY A 145 21.30 47.19 -34.50
N LEU A 146 20.84 45.95 -34.31
CA LEU A 146 19.42 45.59 -34.29
C LEU A 146 18.89 45.58 -32.85
N SER A 147 17.90 46.41 -32.55
CA SER A 147 17.29 46.50 -31.22
C SER A 147 16.23 45.40 -31.01
N ALA A 148 16.35 44.66 -29.91
CA ALA A 148 15.42 43.59 -29.49
C ALA A 148 14.03 44.08 -29.05
N ALA A 149 13.77 45.41 -29.05
CA ALA A 149 12.50 46.01 -28.65
C ALA A 149 11.29 45.57 -29.50
N THR A 150 11.51 44.87 -30.62
CA THR A 150 10.46 44.36 -31.51
C THR A 150 10.13 42.86 -31.32
N LEU A 151 10.75 42.14 -30.36
CA LEU A 151 10.56 40.68 -30.23
C LEU A 151 9.97 40.25 -28.87
N PRO A 152 8.68 39.85 -28.82
CA PRO A 152 7.92 39.62 -27.59
C PRO A 152 8.26 38.32 -26.81
N VAL A 153 9.12 37.45 -27.33
CA VAL A 153 9.35 36.10 -26.78
C VAL A 153 10.42 36.07 -25.66
N VAL A 154 11.29 37.10 -25.58
CA VAL A 154 12.50 37.08 -24.73
C VAL A 154 12.23 37.45 -23.27
N ASP A 155 11.24 38.30 -23.00
CA ASP A 155 10.95 38.77 -21.62
C ASP A 155 10.34 37.68 -20.72
N LEU A 156 9.64 36.71 -21.29
CA LEU A 156 9.02 35.60 -20.55
C LEU A 156 10.03 34.59 -19.97
N LEU A 157 11.22 34.48 -20.56
CA LEU A 157 12.24 33.48 -20.16
C LEU A 157 13.17 33.95 -19.03
N ARG A 158 13.09 35.22 -18.61
CA ARG A 158 13.92 35.76 -17.52
C ARG A 158 13.44 35.41 -16.12
N MET A 159 12.16 35.05 -15.94
CA MET A 159 11.57 34.98 -14.59
C MET A 159 11.36 33.56 -14.03
N THR A 160 11.46 32.49 -14.83
CA THR A 160 10.93 31.17 -14.44
C THR A 160 11.97 30.06 -14.20
N GLY A 161 13.28 30.30 -14.32
CA GLY A 161 14.25 29.19 -14.43
C GLY A 161 15.58 29.25 -13.65
N GLU A 162 15.86 30.30 -12.86
CA GLU A 162 17.23 30.49 -12.34
C GLU A 162 17.53 29.65 -11.07
N LEU A 163 18.41 28.66 -11.18
CA LEU A 163 18.91 27.84 -10.06
C LEU A 163 19.67 28.65 -8.99
N GLY A 164 20.21 29.81 -9.34
CA GLY A 164 20.89 30.73 -8.41
C GLY A 164 19.93 31.48 -7.47
N ASN A 165 18.66 31.59 -7.83
CA ASN A 165 17.67 32.22 -6.97
C ASN A 165 17.21 31.24 -5.88
N ARG A 166 17.39 31.59 -4.59
CA ARG A 166 16.94 30.77 -3.45
C ARG A 166 15.43 30.47 -3.48
N TYR A 167 14.66 31.33 -4.13
CA TYR A 167 13.21 31.20 -4.25
C TYR A 167 12.76 30.63 -5.60
N SER A 168 13.69 30.12 -6.41
CA SER A 168 13.31 29.50 -7.68
C SER A 168 12.54 28.21 -7.45
N THR A 169 11.51 28.01 -8.26
CA THR A 169 10.69 26.80 -8.21
C THR A 169 11.53 25.55 -8.41
N LEU A 170 12.58 25.63 -9.23
CA LEU A 170 13.57 24.56 -9.44
C LEU A 170 14.34 24.22 -8.17
N ARG A 171 14.79 25.23 -7.40
CA ARG A 171 15.54 24.99 -6.16
C ARG A 171 14.65 24.44 -5.04
N LEU A 172 13.43 24.95 -4.92
CA LEU A 172 12.41 24.40 -4.02
C LEU A 172 12.10 22.93 -4.35
N LEU A 173 11.91 22.60 -5.63
CA LEU A 173 11.69 21.22 -6.07
C LEU A 173 12.88 20.31 -5.77
N MET A 174 14.12 20.80 -5.90
CA MET A 174 15.32 20.02 -5.54
C MET A 174 15.42 19.78 -4.04
N ASP A 175 15.12 20.79 -3.22
CA ASP A 175 15.14 20.67 -1.76
C ASP A 175 14.06 19.69 -1.27
N GLU A 176 12.86 19.77 -1.85
CA GLU A 176 11.76 18.88 -1.52
C GLU A 176 11.99 17.44 -2.03
N ALA A 177 12.62 17.29 -3.21
CA ALA A 177 13.05 15.99 -3.72
C ALA A 177 14.13 15.35 -2.84
N GLN A 178 15.05 16.13 -2.29
CA GLN A 178 16.05 15.63 -1.33
C GLN A 178 15.38 15.25 0.00
N HIS A 179 14.50 16.10 0.53
CA HIS A 179 13.81 15.86 1.80
C HIS A 179 12.94 14.60 1.75
N ALA A 180 12.26 14.37 0.63
CA ALA A 180 11.49 13.15 0.39
C ALA A 180 12.35 11.94 -0.02
N GLY A 181 13.67 12.10 -0.11
CA GLY A 181 14.63 11.03 -0.38
C GLY A 181 14.60 10.49 -1.82
N PHE A 182 14.16 11.31 -2.79
CA PHE A 182 14.20 10.97 -4.22
C PHE A 182 15.59 11.19 -4.83
N ILE A 183 16.37 12.11 -4.30
CA ILE A 183 17.76 12.37 -4.69
C ILE A 183 18.66 12.38 -3.44
N THR A 184 19.90 11.94 -3.60
CA THR A 184 20.88 12.00 -2.50
C THR A 184 21.47 13.40 -2.36
N SER A 185 22.09 13.69 -1.20
CA SER A 185 22.82 14.93 -0.99
C SER A 185 23.97 15.10 -2.00
N GLU A 186 24.60 13.99 -2.43
CA GLU A 186 25.64 13.98 -3.46
C GLU A 186 25.08 14.30 -4.85
N ASP A 187 23.92 13.75 -5.21
CA ASP A 187 23.24 14.08 -6.47
C ASP A 187 22.91 15.57 -6.53
N LYS A 188 22.35 16.12 -5.45
CA LYS A 188 22.05 17.55 -5.33
C LYS A 188 23.32 18.40 -5.47
N ALA A 189 24.39 18.04 -4.77
CA ALA A 189 25.67 18.76 -4.84
C ALA A 189 26.29 18.70 -6.25
N SER A 190 26.22 17.55 -6.92
CA SER A 190 26.69 17.38 -8.30
C SER A 190 25.89 18.25 -9.28
N MET A 191 24.57 18.29 -9.12
CA MET A 191 23.68 19.11 -9.95
C MET A 191 23.92 20.62 -9.74
N LEU A 192 24.07 21.06 -8.49
CA LEU A 192 24.43 22.45 -8.19
C LEU A 192 25.84 22.81 -8.69
N SER A 193 26.81 21.92 -8.56
CA SER A 193 28.18 22.12 -9.06
C SER A 193 28.23 22.27 -10.58
N ARG A 194 27.45 21.46 -11.32
CA ARG A 194 27.28 21.62 -12.77
C ARG A 194 26.61 22.95 -13.11
N ALA A 195 25.60 23.35 -12.35
CA ALA A 195 24.93 24.63 -12.55
C ALA A 195 25.89 25.82 -12.35
N VAL A 196 26.80 25.74 -11.39
CA VAL A 196 27.82 26.77 -11.13
C VAL A 196 28.87 26.81 -12.23
N LYS A 197 29.36 25.64 -12.67
CA LYS A 197 30.34 25.54 -13.77
C LYS A 197 29.79 26.09 -15.08
N ALA A 198 28.48 26.01 -15.27
CA ALA A 198 27.78 26.59 -16.41
C ALA A 198 27.36 28.06 -16.21
N GLY A 199 27.70 28.68 -15.07
CA GLY A 199 27.44 30.11 -14.82
C GLY A 199 26.04 30.46 -14.29
N TYR A 200 25.19 29.46 -14.00
CA TYR A 200 23.81 29.66 -13.51
C TYR A 200 23.71 30.07 -12.03
N VAL A 201 24.80 29.94 -11.26
CA VAL A 201 24.87 30.24 -9.82
C VAL A 201 26.25 30.83 -9.53
N ALA A 202 26.31 31.96 -8.82
CA ALA A 202 27.60 32.49 -8.37
C ALA A 202 28.25 31.51 -7.38
N ALA A 203 29.54 31.21 -7.53
CA ALA A 203 30.26 30.24 -6.70
C ALA A 203 30.09 30.45 -5.17
N ASN A 204 29.83 31.70 -4.77
CA ASN A 204 29.63 32.11 -3.38
C ASN A 204 28.27 31.71 -2.78
N GLN A 205 27.36 31.10 -3.56
CA GLN A 205 26.01 30.69 -3.12
C GLN A 205 25.88 29.18 -2.81
N ILE A 206 26.99 28.43 -2.87
CA ILE A 206 27.05 26.97 -2.62
C ILE A 206 27.45 26.66 -1.16
N THR A 207 27.94 27.65 -0.41
CA THR A 207 28.61 27.47 0.89
C THR A 207 27.73 27.01 2.06
N GLU A 208 26.43 26.81 1.88
CA GLU A 208 25.52 26.36 2.95
C GLU A 208 25.23 24.85 2.96
N VAL A 209 25.86 24.04 2.10
CA VAL A 209 25.62 22.57 2.05
C VAL A 209 26.48 21.80 3.08
N GLY A 210 27.23 22.49 3.94
CA GLY A 210 28.18 21.87 4.88
C GLY A 210 28.13 22.42 6.29
N THR A 211 26.98 22.32 6.96
CA THR A 211 26.85 22.25 8.43
C THR A 211 25.62 21.43 8.78
#